data_AF-A0A4V3GLR5-F1
#
_entry.id   AF-A0A4V3GLR5-F1
#
_cell.length_a   1.000
_cell.length_b   1.000
_cell.length_c   1.000
_cell.angle_alpha   90.00
_cell.angle_beta   90.00
_cell.angle_gamma   90.00
#
_symmetry.space_group_name_H-M   'P 1'
#
loop_
_entity.id
_entity.type
_entity.pdbx_description
1 polymer ?
#
loop_
_entity_poly.entity_id
_entity_poly.type
_entity_poly.pdbx_seq_one_letter_code
_entity_poly.pdbx_strand_id
1 'polypeptide(L)' 'MGIWRQVAEYLYLKKKDPDAPRGINFRLMHGMNRISIFIFLIVIIVLLVRLVRYLLH' A
#
# COMPACT_ATOMS: atom_id res chain seq x y z
N MET A 1 14.57 14.37 5.80
CA MET A 1 13.52 13.49 5.23
C MET A 1 14.00 12.05 5.36
N GLY A 2 13.55 11.30 6.37
CA GLY A 2 14.03 9.94 6.63
C GLY A 2 13.21 8.90 5.87
N ILE A 3 13.88 7.97 5.20
CA ILE A 3 13.28 6.82 4.48
C ILE A 3 12.28 6.06 5.37
N TRP A 4 12.63 5.88 6.65
CA TRP A 4 11.78 5.24 7.66
C TRP A 4 10.43 5.92 7.87
N ARG A 5 10.34 7.25 7.70
CA ARG A 5 9.09 8.00 7.86
C ARG A 5 8.17 7.80 6.65
N GLN A 6 8.74 7.69 5.46
CA GLN A 6 7.99 7.37 4.23
C GLN A 6 7.45 5.94 4.29
N VAL A 7 8.25 4.97 4.74
CA VAL A 7 7.80 3.59 4.90
C VAL A 7 6.66 3.48 5.93
N ALA A 8 6.75 4.18 7.06
CA ALA A 8 5.69 4.19 8.07
C ALA A 8 4.39 4.87 7.59
N GLU A 9 4.50 5.93 6.77
CA GLU A 9 3.34 6.56 6.10
C GLU A 9 2.73 5.63 5.03
N TYR A 10 3.56 4.87 4.33
CA TYR A 10 3.12 3.90 3.33
C TYR A 10 2.39 2.70 3.96
N LEU A 11 2.85 2.25 5.12
CA LEU A 11 2.25 1.14 5.86
C LEU A 11 1.09 1.56 6.79
N TYR A 12 0.64 2.82 6.73
CA TYR A 12 -0.50 3.32 7.52
C TYR A 12 -0.33 3.23 9.06
N LEU A 13 0.86 2.94 9.56
CA LEU A 13 1.13 2.70 10.98
C LEU A 13 1.13 3.98 11.83
N LYS A 14 1.19 5.16 11.20
CA LYS A 14 1.20 6.44 11.90
C LYS A 14 -0.16 7.13 11.85
N LYS A 15 -0.73 7.39 13.03
CA LYS A 15 -1.92 8.23 13.20
C LYS A 15 -1.63 9.63 12.65
N LYS A 16 -2.53 10.13 11.80
CA LYS A 16 -2.39 11.38 11.05
C LYS A 16 -2.14 12.54 12.03
N ASP A 17 -1.03 13.27 11.85
CA ASP A 17 -0.72 14.46 12.65
C ASP A 17 -1.87 15.49 12.50
N PRO A 18 -2.44 16.00 13.61
CA PRO A 18 -3.61 16.89 13.57
C PRO A 18 -3.32 18.26 12.93
N ASP A 19 -2.05 18.69 12.97
CA ASP A 19 -1.56 19.93 12.35
C ASP A 19 -1.12 19.77 10.89
N ALA A 20 -1.26 18.58 10.31
CA ALA A 20 -0.87 18.36 8.91
C ALA A 20 -1.80 19.15 7.96
N PRO A 21 -1.25 19.84 6.94
CA PRO A 21 -2.04 20.62 6.01
C PRO A 21 -3.10 19.72 5.35
N ARG A 22 -4.38 20.04 5.59
CA ARG A 22 -5.55 19.29 5.11
C ARG A 22 -5.83 19.55 3.62
N GLY A 23 -4.79 19.51 2.80
CA GLY A 23 -4.90 19.64 1.35
C GLY A 23 -5.48 18.39 0.70
N ILE A 24 -6.32 18.57 -0.32
CA ILE A 24 -6.89 17.50 -1.15
C ILE A 24 -5.80 16.55 -1.67
N ASN A 25 -4.63 17.09 -2.02
CA ASN A 25 -3.45 16.37 -2.50
C ASN A 25 -3.00 15.27 -1.53
N PHE A 26 -3.04 15.51 -0.22
CA PHE A 26 -2.65 14.53 0.78
C PHE A 26 -3.67 13.39 0.91
N ARG A 27 -4.95 13.68 0.67
CA ARG A 27 -6.02 12.68 0.66
C ARG A 27 -5.94 11.79 -0.59
N LEU A 28 -5.57 12.38 -1.73
CA LEU A 28 -5.32 11.67 -2.99
C LEU A 28 -4.08 10.77 -2.91
N MET A 29 -2.97 11.26 -2.36
CA MET A 29 -1.75 10.47 -2.12
C MET A 29 -2.02 9.23 -1.26
N HIS A 30 -2.82 9.41 -0.20
CA HIS A 30 -3.20 8.33 0.71
C HIS A 30 -4.13 7.31 0.05
N GLY A 31 -5.07 7.76 -0.80
CA GLY A 31 -5.94 6.90 -1.60
C GLY A 31 -5.18 6.06 -2.63
N MET A 32 -4.23 6.68 -3.34
CA MET A 32 -3.37 6.00 -4.32
C MET A 32 -2.56 4.86 -3.68
N ASN A 33 -2.03 5.07 -2.47
CA ASN A 33 -1.32 4.03 -1.74
C ASN A 33 -2.21 2.82 -1.36
N ARG A 34 -3.48 3.05 -0.97
CA ARG A 34 -4.44 1.94 -0.71
C ARG A 34 -4.69 1.11 -1.96
N ILE A 35 -4.86 1.77 -3.11
CA ILE A 35 -5.10 1.11 -4.39
C ILE A 35 -3.87 0.29 -4.80
N SER A 36 -2.67 0.83 -4.61
CA SER A 36 -1.40 0.14 -4.90
C SER A 36 -1.28 -1.17 -4.10
N ILE A 37 -1.54 -1.15 -2.79
CA ILE A 37 -1.51 -2.36 -1.95
C ILE A 37 -2.56 -3.38 -2.39
N PHE A 38 -3.76 -2.93 -2.74
CA PHE A 38 -4.84 -3.81 -3.19
C PHE A 38 -4.50 -4.54 -4.50
N ILE A 39 -4.00 -3.80 -5.50
CA ILE A 39 -3.55 -4.39 -6.76
C ILE A 39 -2.37 -5.33 -6.55
N PHE A 40 -1.41 -4.95 -5.70
CA PHE A 40 -0.26 -5.80 -5.35
C PHE A 40 -0.71 -7.14 -4.75
N LEU A 41 -1.64 -7.12 -3.80
CA LEU A 41 -2.21 -8.33 -3.20
C LEU A 41 -2.93 -9.21 -4.21
N ILE A 42 -3.71 -8.62 -5.13
CA ILE A 42 -4.36 -9.37 -6.21
C ILE A 42 -3.33 -10.10 -7.07
N VAL A 43 -2.25 -9.42 -7.46
CA VAL A 43 -1.18 -10.01 -8.26
C VAL A 43 -0.50 -11.16 -7.52
N ILE A 44 -0.19 -10.98 -6.23
CA ILE A 44 0.37 -12.04 -5.37
C ILE A 44 -0.56 -13.26 -5.33
N ILE A 45 -1.87 -13.07 -5.14
CA ILE A 45 -2.85 -14.16 -5.11
C ILE A 45 -2.89 -14.89 -6.45
N VAL A 46 -2.94 -14.17 -7.57
CA VAL A 46 -2.95 -14.77 -8.92
C VAL A 46 -1.67 -15.57 -9.17
N LEU A 47 -0.51 -15.03 -8.78
CA LEU A 47 0.77 -15.72 -8.87
C LEU A 47 0.80 -17.00 -8.02
N LEU A 48 0.32 -16.94 -6.77
CA LEU A 48 0.25 -18.10 -5.89
C LEU A 48 -0.67 -19.18 -6.44
N VAL A 49 -1.87 -18.82 -6.93
CA VAL A 49 -2.79 -19.78 -7.55
C VAL A 49 -2.18 -20.40 -8.81
N ARG A 50 -1.44 -19.61 -9.60
CA ARG A 50 -0.72 -20.13 -10.78
C ARG A 50 0.42 -21.06 -10.38
N LEU A 51 1.19 -20.71 -9.35
CA LEU A 51 2.30 -21.51 -8.85
C LEU A 51 1.81 -22.85 -8.28
N VAL A 52 0.76 -22.82 -7.45
CA VAL A 52 0.16 -24.05 -6.90
C VAL A 52 -0.39 -24.92 -8.02
N ARG A 53 -1.10 -24.35 -9.00
CA ARG A 53 -1.57 -25.12 -10.17
C ARG A 53 -0.43 -25.72 -10.98
N TYR A 54 0.70 -25.02 -11.11
CA TYR A 54 1.87 -25.55 -11.81
C TYR A 54 2.57 -26.66 -11.00
N LEU A 55 2.61 -26.55 -9.68
CA LEU A 55 3.25 -27.54 -8.80
C LEU A 55 2.41 -28.80 -8.59
N LEU A 56 1.08 -28.69 -8.66
CA LEU A 56 0.16 -29.82 -8.50
C LEU A 56 -0.03 -30.66 -9.78
N HIS A 57 0.46 -30.18 -10.92
CA HIS A 57 0.35 -30.82 -12.24
C HIS A 57 1.71 -31.34 -12.69
#